data_AF-H5XZU0-F1
#
_entry.id   AF-H5XZU0-F1
#
_cell.length_a   1.000
_cell.length_b   1.000
_cell.length_c   1.000
_cell.angle_alpha   90.00
_cell.angle_beta   90.00
_cell.angle_gamma   90.00
#
_symmetry.space_group_name_H-M   'P 1'
#
loop_
_entity.id
_entity.type
_entity.pdbx_description
1 polymer ?
#
loop_
_entity_poly.entity_id
_entity_poly.type
_entity_poly.pdbx_seq_one_letter_code
_entity_poly.pdbx_strand_id
1 'polypeptide(L)'
;MKICLNCGDKLLDAAKKCPTCKTKDKGFPIVDSNDKDTINRIIAGVPNPKDLTMIKRDLEQRRQIAAMDKEGVAYCPKCHSTSLSANKKGFGIGKAIIGALAAGPIGLAAGNIGAKRIEITCLKCGHQFMAGGK
;
A
#
# COMPACT_ATOMS: atom_id res chain seq x y z
N MET A 1 8.42 -3.72 -30.50
CA MET A 1 8.06 -4.03 -29.10
C MET A 1 7.90 -5.54 -28.97
N LYS A 2 8.11 -6.09 -27.77
CA LYS A 2 7.83 -7.51 -27.49
C LYS A 2 6.47 -7.69 -26.83
N ILE A 3 5.85 -8.85 -27.00
CA ILE A 3 4.62 -9.21 -26.28
C ILE A 3 4.85 -10.47 -25.44
N CYS A 4 4.44 -10.43 -24.17
CA CYS A 4 4.54 -11.60 -23.32
C CYS A 4 3.52 -12.68 -23.74
N LEU A 5 3.99 -13.86 -24.14
CA LEU A 5 3.11 -14.98 -24.52
C LEU A 5 2.36 -15.64 -23.35
N ASN A 6 2.69 -15.29 -22.10
CA ASN A 6 1.98 -15.81 -20.93
C ASN A 6 0.84 -14.89 -20.49
N CYS A 7 1.02 -13.56 -20.57
CA CYS A 7 0.03 -12.61 -20.06
C CYS A 7 -0.35 -11.45 -20.98
N GLY A 8 0.21 -11.37 -22.18
CA GLY A 8 -0.12 -10.35 -23.16
C GLY A 8 0.44 -8.96 -22.84
N ASP A 9 1.26 -8.82 -21.79
CA ASP A 9 1.87 -7.53 -21.44
C ASP A 9 2.84 -7.06 -22.54
N LYS A 10 2.77 -5.77 -22.87
CA LYS A 10 3.67 -5.14 -23.86
C LYS A 10 5.00 -4.83 -23.19
N LEU A 11 6.08 -5.30 -23.81
CA LEU A 11 7.43 -5.27 -23.27
C LEU A 11 8.36 -4.45 -24.18
N LEU A 12 9.38 -3.88 -23.56
CA LEU A 12 10.52 -3.30 -24.27
C LEU A 12 11.27 -4.40 -25.04
N ASP A 13 11.90 -4.06 -26.16
CA ASP A 13 12.57 -5.05 -27.03
C ASP A 13 13.72 -5.78 -26.31
N ALA A 14 14.37 -5.10 -25.35
CA ALA A 14 15.44 -5.66 -24.52
C ALA A 14 14.93 -6.48 -23.30
N ALA A 15 13.62 -6.60 -23.09
CA ALA A 15 13.08 -7.26 -21.91
C ALA A 15 13.38 -8.78 -21.93
N LYS A 16 14.17 -9.25 -20.94
CA LYS A 16 14.47 -10.68 -20.72
C LYS A 16 13.46 -11.38 -19.80
N LYS A 17 12.56 -10.63 -19.18
CA LYS A 17 11.55 -11.10 -18.21
C LYS A 17 10.35 -10.16 -18.23
N CYS A 18 9.14 -10.70 -18.15
CA CYS A 18 7.92 -9.90 -18.04
C CYS A 18 7.77 -9.32 -16.62
N PRO A 19 7.53 -8.01 -16.44
CA PRO A 19 7.33 -7.41 -15.11
C PRO A 19 5.97 -7.78 -14.49
N THR A 20 4.95 -8.02 -15.33
CA THR A 20 3.60 -8.35 -14.89
C THR A 20 3.50 -9.79 -14.36
N CYS A 21 3.84 -10.79 -15.17
CA CYS A 21 3.69 -12.20 -14.79
C CYS A 21 4.99 -12.89 -14.36
N LYS A 22 6.14 -12.20 -14.42
CA LYS A 22 7.47 -12.69 -14.02
C LYS A 22 8.03 -13.85 -14.85
N THR A 23 7.36 -14.27 -15.92
CA THR A 23 7.87 -15.31 -16.84
C THR A 23 9.11 -14.80 -17.58
N LYS A 24 10.13 -15.66 -17.70
CA LYS A 24 11.36 -15.38 -18.47
C LYS A 24 11.06 -15.42 -19.97
N ASP A 25 11.85 -14.70 -20.75
CA ASP A 25 11.76 -14.71 -22.22
C ASP A 25 11.96 -16.13 -22.75
N LYS A 26 10.90 -16.68 -23.35
CA LYS A 26 10.89 -17.96 -24.08
C LYS A 26 10.52 -17.70 -25.55
N GLY A 27 11.02 -16.61 -26.14
CA GLY A 27 10.68 -16.23 -27.51
C GLY A 27 9.46 -15.30 -27.57
N PHE A 28 9.49 -14.20 -26.82
CA PHE A 28 8.49 -13.14 -26.98
C PHE A 28 8.53 -12.60 -28.43
N PRO A 29 7.42 -12.65 -29.18
CA PRO A 29 7.39 -12.18 -30.56
C PRO A 29 7.67 -10.67 -30.60
N ILE A 30 8.51 -10.26 -31.55
CA ILE A 30 8.73 -8.86 -31.88
C ILE A 30 7.60 -8.46 -32.84
N VAL A 31 6.82 -7.48 -32.43
CA VAL A 31 5.68 -6.95 -33.19
C VAL A 31 5.84 -5.44 -33.34
N ASP A 32 5.39 -4.92 -34.48
CA ASP A 32 5.29 -3.49 -34.71
C ASP A 32 4.24 -2.87 -33.77
N SER A 33 4.53 -1.70 -33.23
CA SER A 33 3.64 -0.99 -32.30
C SER A 33 2.33 -0.55 -32.94
N ASN A 34 2.32 -0.35 -34.26
CA ASN A 34 1.19 0.13 -35.02
C ASN A 34 0.25 -1.00 -35.49
N ASP A 35 0.73 -2.25 -35.49
CA ASP A 35 -0.06 -3.42 -35.88
C ASP A 35 -0.95 -3.91 -34.73
N LYS A 36 -2.05 -3.17 -34.51
CA LYS A 36 -3.01 -3.44 -33.43
C LYS A 36 -3.70 -4.80 -33.59
N ASP A 37 -3.92 -5.26 -34.82
CA ASP A 37 -4.61 -6.52 -35.09
C ASP A 37 -3.77 -7.71 -34.67
N THR A 38 -2.49 -7.74 -35.04
CA THR A 38 -1.54 -8.77 -34.59
C THR A 38 -1.37 -8.75 -33.07
N ILE A 39 -1.24 -7.55 -32.48
CA ILE A 39 -1.16 -7.38 -31.02
C ILE A 39 -2.38 -8.00 -30.33
N ASN A 40 -3.59 -7.64 -30.77
CA ASN A 40 -4.82 -8.10 -30.12
C ASN A 40 -5.03 -9.61 -30.26
N ARG A 41 -4.68 -10.18 -31.42
CA ARG A 41 -4.72 -11.64 -31.63
C ARG A 41 -3.80 -12.39 -30.68
N ILE A 42 -2.57 -11.91 -30.51
CA ILE A 42 -1.61 -12.51 -29.57
C ILE A 42 -2.13 -12.41 -28.14
N ILE A 43 -2.60 -11.23 -27.72
CA ILE A 43 -3.12 -11.00 -26.36
C ILE A 43 -4.34 -11.87 -26.07
N ALA A 44 -5.25 -12.06 -27.04
CA ALA A 44 -6.43 -12.90 -26.87
C ALA A 44 -6.10 -14.40 -26.70
N GLY A 45 -4.96 -14.85 -27.23
CA GLY A 45 -4.53 -16.26 -27.17
C GLY A 45 -3.65 -16.62 -25.98
N VAL A 46 -3.31 -15.67 -25.09
CA VAL A 46 -2.42 -15.97 -23.96
C VAL A 46 -3.18 -16.71 -22.83
N PRO A 47 -2.52 -17.61 -22.11
CA PRO A 47 -3.17 -18.43 -21.08
C PRO A 47 -3.59 -17.63 -19.84
N ASN A 48 -2.88 -16.55 -19.51
CA ASN A 48 -3.13 -15.76 -18.30
C ASN A 48 -3.14 -14.26 -18.62
N PRO A 49 -4.14 -13.75 -19.37
CA PRO A 49 -4.16 -12.35 -19.80
C PRO A 49 -4.08 -11.42 -18.59
N LYS A 50 -3.31 -10.33 -18.73
CA LYS A 50 -3.21 -9.30 -17.70
C LYS A 50 -4.60 -8.80 -17.37
N ASP A 51 -5.02 -9.03 -16.13
CA ASP A 51 -6.34 -8.67 -15.67
C ASP A 51 -6.49 -7.14 -15.66
N LEU A 52 -7.25 -6.63 -16.63
CA LEU A 52 -7.54 -5.21 -16.79
C LEU A 52 -8.30 -4.66 -15.57
N THR A 53 -8.96 -5.52 -14.78
CA THR A 53 -9.67 -5.10 -13.56
C THR A 53 -8.70 -4.56 -12.51
N MET A 54 -7.49 -5.13 -12.39
CA MET A 54 -6.49 -4.63 -11.44
C MET A 54 -6.01 -3.23 -11.80
N ILE A 55 -5.78 -2.96 -13.09
CA ILE A 55 -5.35 -1.63 -13.55
C ILE A 55 -6.47 -0.60 -13.28
N LYS A 56 -7.74 -0.95 -13.54
CA LYS A 56 -8.88 -0.09 -13.24
C LYS A 56 -8.98 0.23 -11.75
N ARG A 57 -8.84 -0.80 -10.89
CA ARG A 57 -8.85 -0.66 -9.43
C ARG A 57 -7.73 0.23 -8.91
N ASP A 58 -6.51 0.10 -9.44
CA ASP A 58 -5.38 0.94 -9.03
C ASP A 58 -5.58 2.41 -9.41
N LEU A 59 -6.09 2.69 -10.60
CA LEU A 59 -6.40 4.04 -11.04
C LEU A 59 -7.53 4.67 -10.21
N GLU A 60 -8.58 3.90 -9.94
CA GLU A 60 -9.70 4.33 -9.10
C GLU A 60 -9.25 4.59 -7.66
N GLN A 61 -8.44 3.70 -7.08
CA GLN A 61 -7.88 3.87 -5.75
C GLN A 61 -7.02 5.15 -5.67
N ARG A 62 -6.20 5.44 -6.69
CA ARG A 62 -5.42 6.68 -6.77
C ARG A 62 -6.31 7.92 -6.84
N ARG A 63 -7.39 7.87 -7.62
CA ARG A 63 -8.37 8.96 -7.69
C ARG A 63 -9.06 9.17 -6.34
N GLN A 64 -9.44 8.08 -5.66
CA GLN A 64 -10.05 8.14 -4.34
C GLN A 64 -9.10 8.73 -3.30
N ILE A 65 -7.82 8.35 -3.29
CA ILE A 65 -6.81 8.93 -2.40
C ILE A 65 -6.66 10.44 -2.66
N ALA A 66 -6.54 10.85 -3.93
CA ALA A 66 -6.43 12.25 -4.28
C ALA A 66 -7.68 13.08 -3.91
N ALA A 67 -8.87 12.48 -3.95
CA ALA A 67 -10.09 13.11 -3.46
C ALA A 67 -10.06 13.26 -1.93
N MET A 68 -9.71 12.20 -1.21
CA MET A 68 -9.55 12.23 0.25
C MET A 68 -8.50 13.28 0.70
N ASP A 69 -7.39 13.42 -0.04
CA ASP A 69 -6.36 14.43 0.24
C ASP A 69 -6.91 15.86 0.08
N LYS A 70 -7.73 16.11 -0.95
CA LYS A 70 -8.38 17.41 -1.16
C LYS A 70 -9.41 17.75 -0.08
N GLU A 71 -10.11 16.73 0.40
CA GLU A 71 -11.13 16.85 1.45
C GLU A 71 -10.54 16.84 2.87
N GLY A 72 -9.23 16.56 3.01
CA GLY A 72 -8.56 16.45 4.31
C GLY A 72 -8.99 15.21 5.11
N VAL A 73 -9.48 14.17 4.44
CA VAL A 73 -9.93 12.92 5.08
C VAL A 73 -8.73 12.07 5.48
N ALA A 74 -8.65 11.70 6.75
CA ALA A 74 -7.61 10.80 7.24
C ALA A 74 -7.82 9.36 6.73
N TYR A 75 -6.74 8.74 6.24
CA TYR A 75 -6.74 7.34 5.79
C TYR A 75 -5.49 6.59 6.28
N CYS A 76 -5.56 5.27 6.22
CA CYS A 76 -4.42 4.42 6.54
C CYS A 76 -3.37 4.47 5.41
N PRO A 77 -2.10 4.77 5.68
CA PRO A 77 -1.06 4.84 4.65
C PRO A 77 -0.70 3.49 4.03
N LYS A 78 -1.10 2.37 4.66
CA LYS A 78 -0.83 1.02 4.17
C LYS A 78 -1.89 0.49 3.23
N CYS A 79 -3.17 0.75 3.53
CA CYS A 79 -4.30 0.14 2.81
C CYS A 79 -5.35 1.14 2.31
N HIS A 80 -5.11 2.44 2.52
CA HIS A 80 -5.97 3.56 2.10
C HIS A 80 -7.42 3.50 2.60
N SER A 81 -7.67 2.76 3.69
CA SER A 81 -8.98 2.75 4.34
C SER A 81 -9.13 3.92 5.29
N THR A 82 -10.32 4.50 5.32
CA THR A 82 -10.76 5.55 6.26
C THR A 82 -11.23 5.00 7.61
N SER A 83 -11.28 3.66 7.76
CA SER A 83 -11.68 3.00 8.99
C SER A 83 -10.54 3.06 10.02
N LEU A 84 -10.43 4.19 10.70
CA LEU A 84 -9.39 4.50 11.68
C LEU A 84 -9.99 4.59 13.08
N SER A 85 -9.28 4.06 14.07
CA SER A 85 -9.59 4.21 15.49
C SER A 85 -8.47 5.01 16.16
N ALA A 86 -8.81 6.14 16.78
CA ALA A 86 -7.88 6.98 17.51
C ALA A 86 -7.94 6.64 19.00
N ASN A 87 -6.85 6.09 19.54
CA ASN A 87 -6.74 5.74 20.94
C ASN A 87 -5.66 6.59 21.61
N LYS A 88 -5.94 7.07 22.83
CA LYS A 88 -4.92 7.73 23.64
C LYS A 88 -4.04 6.67 24.27
N LYS A 89 -2.72 6.81 24.17
CA LYS A 89 -1.80 5.93 24.89
C LYS A 89 -1.90 6.24 26.38
N GLY A 90 -2.65 5.42 27.11
CA GLY A 90 -2.92 5.60 28.53
C GLY A 90 -1.67 5.47 29.42
N PHE A 91 -1.81 5.93 30.67
CA PHE A 91 -0.86 5.71 31.74
C PHE A 91 -0.75 4.21 32.01
N GLY A 92 0.34 3.59 31.54
CA GLY A 92 0.59 2.19 31.80
C GLY A 92 0.84 2.00 33.29
N ILE A 93 -0.04 1.28 33.99
CA ILE A 93 0.08 0.96 35.43
C ILE A 93 1.48 0.43 35.75
N GLY A 94 2.08 -0.38 34.88
CA GLY A 94 3.46 -0.87 35.05
C GLY A 94 4.54 0.23 35.01
N LYS A 95 4.34 1.29 34.22
CA LYS A 95 5.26 2.44 34.19
C LYS A 95 5.15 3.28 35.46
N ALA A 96 3.95 3.34 36.04
CA ALA A 96 3.69 4.01 37.31
C ALA A 96 4.40 3.34 38.48
N ILE A 97 4.32 2.00 38.55
CA ILE A 97 4.92 1.20 39.62
C ILE A 97 6.45 1.35 39.59
N ILE A 98 7.06 1.22 38.41
CA ILE A 98 8.51 1.43 38.25
C ILE A 98 8.90 2.87 38.61
N GLY A 99 8.13 3.86 38.15
CA GLY A 99 8.38 5.27 38.49
C GLY A 99 8.27 5.55 39.99
N ALA A 100 7.28 4.96 40.67
CA ALA A 100 7.07 5.09 42.10
C ALA A 100 8.18 4.42 42.93
N LEU A 101 8.67 3.26 42.50
CA LEU A 101 9.79 2.58 43.14
C LEU A 101 11.11 3.34 42.97
N ALA A 102 11.35 3.93 41.79
CA ALA A 102 12.59 4.61 41.49
C ALA A 102 12.69 6.04 42.06
N ALA A 103 11.58 6.78 42.09
CA ALA A 103 11.57 8.20 42.46
C ALA A 103 10.51 8.57 43.51
N GLY A 104 9.90 7.59 44.17
CA GLY A 104 8.88 7.81 45.19
C GLY A 104 7.59 8.43 44.60
N PRO A 105 6.78 9.14 45.42
CA PRO A 105 5.53 9.73 44.97
C PRO A 105 5.70 10.78 43.84
N ILE A 106 6.90 11.34 43.67
CA ILE A 106 7.22 12.27 42.57
C ILE A 106 7.31 11.53 41.22
N GLY A 107 7.75 10.27 41.22
CA GLY A 107 7.82 9.43 40.02
C GLY A 107 6.46 9.10 39.40
N LEU A 108 5.39 9.13 40.20
CA LEU A 108 4.01 9.00 39.73
C LEU A 108 3.57 10.23 38.89
N ALA A 109 4.02 11.44 39.27
CA ALA A 109 3.69 12.68 38.56
C ALA A 109 4.47 12.81 37.23
N ALA A 110 5.72 12.32 37.18
CA ALA A 110 6.54 12.32 35.97
C ALA A 110 6.07 11.32 34.89
N GLY A 111 5.29 10.30 35.27
CA GLY A 111 4.74 9.30 34.35
C GLY A 111 3.75 9.84 33.31
N ASN A 112 3.37 11.12 33.42
CA ASN A 112 2.48 11.79 32.47
C ASN A 112 3.20 12.36 31.23
N ILE A 113 4.54 12.32 31.21
CA ILE A 113 5.36 12.73 30.05
C ILE A 113 5.18 11.70 28.93
N GLY A 114 4.18 11.94 28.06
CA GLY A 114 3.88 11.12 26.88
C GLY A 114 2.49 10.49 26.82
N ALA A 115 1.67 10.63 27.88
CA ALA A 115 0.29 10.11 27.93
C ALA A 115 -0.67 10.78 26.93
N LYS A 116 -0.23 11.88 26.29
CA LYS A 116 -1.02 12.64 25.32
C LYS A 116 -0.78 12.22 23.87
N ARG A 117 0.05 11.20 23.62
CA ARG A 117 0.29 10.67 22.27
C ARG A 117 -0.95 9.88 21.81
N ILE A 118 -1.53 10.31 20.68
CA ILE A 118 -2.65 9.63 20.03
C ILE A 118 -2.09 8.62 19.05
N GLU A 119 -2.42 7.35 19.28
CA GLU A 119 -2.13 6.25 18.37
C GLU A 119 -3.37 6.01 17.50
N ILE A 120 -3.19 6.08 16.18
CA ILE A 120 -4.21 5.78 15.20
C ILE A 120 -3.99 4.34 14.74
N THR A 121 -5.02 3.51 14.89
CA THR A 121 -5.03 2.12 14.43
C THR A 121 -5.99 1.98 13.27
N CYS A 122 -5.52 1.43 12.15
CA CYS A 122 -6.40 1.04 11.05
C CYS A 122 -7.15 -0.24 11.37
N LEU A 123 -8.48 -0.19 11.39
CA LEU A 123 -9.34 -1.35 11.68
C LEU A 123 -9.37 -2.37 10.54
N LYS A 124 -9.00 -1.96 9.31
CA LYS A 124 -8.96 -2.86 8.15
C LYS A 124 -7.70 -3.74 8.10
N CYS A 125 -6.54 -3.20 8.49
CA CYS A 125 -5.26 -3.89 8.31
C CYS A 125 -4.39 -3.96 9.57
N GLY A 126 -4.85 -3.41 10.70
CA GLY A 126 -4.14 -3.39 11.97
C GLY A 126 -2.92 -2.48 12.02
N HIS A 127 -2.63 -1.71 10.96
CA HIS A 127 -1.48 -0.81 10.95
C HIS A 127 -1.68 0.35 11.93
N GLN A 128 -0.70 0.56 12.82
CA GLN A 128 -0.71 1.60 13.84
C GLN A 128 0.30 2.69 13.49
N PHE A 129 -0.11 3.95 13.59
CA PHE A 129 0.70 5.13 13.33
C PHE A 129 0.33 6.28 14.27
N MET A 130 1.22 7.26 14.43
CA MET A 130 1.02 8.35 15.40
C MET A 130 0.41 9.59 14.73
N ALA A 131 -0.57 10.23 15.40
CA ALA A 131 -1.09 11.51 14.94
C ALA A 131 -0.08 12.64 15.21
N GLY A 132 0.20 13.49 14.21
CA GLY A 132 0.98 14.72 14.39
C GLY A 132 2.50 14.55 14.53
N GLY A 133 3.06 13.38 14.18
CA GLY A 133 4.51 13.23 14.03
C GLY A 133 4.97 13.80 12.70
N LYS A 134 5.64 14.94 12.72
CA LYS A 134 6.60 15.30 11.66
C LYS A 134 7.92 14.61 11.96
#